data_AF-A0A7J8XGH4-F1
#
_entry.id   AF-A0A7J8XGH4-F1
#
_cell.length_a   1.000
_cell.length_b   1.000
_cell.length_c   1.000
_cell.angle_alpha   90.00
_cell.angle_beta   90.00
_cell.angle_gamma   90.00
#
_symmetry.space_group_name_H-M   'P 1'
#
loop_
_entity.id
_entity.type
_entity.pdbx_description
1 polymer ?
#
loop_
_entity_poly.entity_id
_entity_poly.type
_entity_poly.pdbx_seq_one_letter_code
_entity_poly.pdbx_strand_id
1 'polypeptide(L)'
;MLINRLLWKHHQWNKTVVAVSSKALFAQVTTNKPRWMSTVMSFGDGSQGALGLPDSVTGPGGDAYEPTRVLGLPSDITSISAGHYHSLAIDSRGGLWAWGRNQEFQLGRDPLAPRDSWNDPKRVEGLDHVNVCAAFASGVISAAIDSNGSVWVWGKSKRGQLGLGKGIIETVLPRRVEALAGEKIVKVSFGWGHALAQTEDGKLLGWGYSADGRIGNVGEALEASPLDSNANISMNDKRFSGSGLDAAELMVLEGMEKEKDMPIIWEPRLVEELQGVEVRDIACGLDHSLVLCRKLQFV
;
A
#
# COMPACT_ATOMS: atom_id res chain seq x y z
N MET A 1 -23.98 -26.04 -15.69
CA MET A 1 -25.13 -26.56 -14.91
C MET A 1 -25.09 -25.86 -13.55
N LEU A 2 -26.21 -25.21 -13.18
CA LEU A 2 -26.48 -24.41 -11.97
C LEU A 2 -25.72 -23.08 -11.80
N ILE A 3 -26.32 -22.03 -12.36
CA ILE A 3 -26.17 -20.62 -11.97
C ILE A 3 -27.09 -20.39 -10.77
N ASN A 4 -26.56 -20.08 -9.60
CA ASN A 4 -27.35 -19.54 -8.50
C ASN A 4 -27.13 -18.03 -8.42
N ARG A 5 -28.23 -17.30 -8.66
CA ARG A 5 -28.38 -15.86 -8.46
C ARG A 5 -28.15 -15.49 -7.00
N LEU A 6 -27.36 -14.44 -6.76
CA LEU A 6 -27.40 -13.69 -5.51
C LEU A 6 -27.73 -12.23 -5.84
N LEU A 7 -28.89 -11.81 -5.34
CA LEU A 7 -29.39 -10.44 -5.36
C LEU A 7 -28.48 -9.56 -4.49
N TRP A 8 -28.00 -8.47 -5.06
CA TRP A 8 -27.27 -7.42 -4.36
C TRP A 8 -28.25 -6.35 -3.86
N LYS A 9 -28.13 -5.96 -2.58
CA LYS A 9 -28.64 -4.67 -2.07
C LYS A 9 -27.59 -4.04 -1.13
N HIS A 10 -27.13 -2.86 -1.54
CA HIS A 10 -26.50 -1.75 -0.81
C HIS A 10 -25.53 -2.06 0.34
N HIS A 11 -24.23 -1.85 0.13
CA HIS A 11 -23.56 -0.56 0.37
C HIS A 11 -22.19 -0.56 -0.31
N GLN A 12 -21.80 0.61 -0.84
CA GLN A 12 -20.58 0.86 -1.60
C GLN A 12 -19.32 0.42 -0.87
N TRP A 13 -18.36 -0.20 -1.58
CA TRP A 13 -16.91 0.08 -1.57
C TRP A 13 -16.29 -0.70 -2.75
N ASN A 14 -15.56 0.00 -3.62
CA ASN A 14 -14.90 -0.55 -4.81
C ASN A 14 -13.96 -1.71 -4.43
N LYS A 15 -14.22 -2.89 -5.00
CA LYS A 15 -13.35 -4.07 -4.90
C LYS A 15 -12.82 -4.38 -6.29
N THR A 16 -11.57 -3.99 -6.56
CA THR A 16 -10.81 -4.58 -7.65
C THR A 16 -10.34 -5.95 -7.16
N VAL A 17 -10.93 -7.01 -7.73
CA VAL A 17 -10.48 -8.39 -7.49
C VAL A 17 -9.71 -8.80 -8.73
N VAL A 18 -8.44 -9.17 -8.57
CA VAL A 18 -7.59 -9.63 -9.68
C VAL A 18 -7.46 -11.15 -9.57
N ALA A 19 -7.75 -11.87 -10.64
CA ALA A 19 -7.66 -13.33 -10.68
C ALA A 19 -6.51 -13.76 -11.60
N VAL A 20 -5.63 -14.62 -11.08
CA VAL A 20 -4.58 -15.28 -11.89
C VAL A 20 -5.15 -16.59 -12.44
N SER A 21 -5.07 -16.79 -13.76
CA SER A 21 -5.40 -18.07 -14.39
C SER A 21 -4.16 -18.63 -15.08
N SER A 22 -3.73 -19.83 -14.69
CA SER A 22 -2.67 -20.58 -15.35
C SER A 22 -3.28 -21.61 -16.31
N LYS A 23 -2.84 -21.60 -17.57
CA LYS A 23 -3.15 -22.67 -18.55
C LYS A 23 -1.84 -23.38 -18.92
N ALA A 24 -1.78 -24.68 -18.66
CA ALA A 24 -0.75 -25.54 -19.25
C ALA A 24 -1.03 -25.71 -20.76
N LEU A 25 -0.05 -25.40 -21.60
CA LEU A 25 -0.01 -25.91 -22.98
C LEU A 25 0.89 -27.16 -23.01
N PHE A 26 0.37 -28.27 -23.52
CA PHE A 26 1.15 -29.48 -23.77
C PHE A 26 1.99 -29.31 -25.04
N ALA A 27 3.30 -29.52 -24.94
CA ALA A 27 4.21 -29.68 -26.07
C ALA A 27 4.89 -31.06 -26.00
N GLN A 28 5.01 -31.71 -27.15
CA GLN A 28 5.62 -33.02 -27.33
C GLN A 28 7.13 -33.02 -26.99
N VAL A 29 7.58 -34.22 -26.63
CA VAL A 29 8.87 -34.59 -26.03
C VAL A 29 10.08 -34.03 -26.76
N THR A 30 10.77 -33.09 -26.11
CA THR A 30 12.23 -33.06 -25.89
C THR A 30 12.43 -32.34 -24.55
N THR A 31 13.46 -32.70 -23.78
CA THR A 31 13.68 -32.32 -22.37
C THR A 31 13.51 -30.83 -22.08
N ASN A 32 12.29 -30.39 -21.80
CA ASN A 32 11.96 -29.04 -21.38
C ASN A 32 10.92 -29.16 -20.28
N LYS A 33 11.28 -28.74 -19.07
CA LYS A 33 10.29 -28.51 -18.00
C LYS A 33 9.18 -27.62 -18.61
N PRO A 34 7.90 -27.95 -18.39
CA PRO A 34 6.81 -27.14 -18.92
C PRO A 34 7.00 -25.69 -18.46
N ARG A 35 7.22 -24.79 -19.42
CA ARG A 35 7.18 -23.34 -19.16
C ARG A 35 5.72 -22.95 -19.08
N TRP A 36 5.23 -22.78 -17.86
CA TRP A 36 3.91 -22.23 -17.61
C TRP A 36 3.90 -20.78 -18.10
N MET A 37 2.98 -20.45 -19.00
CA MET A 37 2.70 -19.07 -19.36
C MET A 37 1.62 -18.55 -18.41
N SER A 38 1.92 -17.45 -17.74
CA SER A 38 0.99 -16.75 -16.86
C SER A 38 0.12 -15.81 -17.68
N THR A 39 -1.16 -15.71 -17.31
CA THR A 39 -2.07 -14.69 -17.84
C THR A 39 -2.65 -13.91 -16.68
N VAL A 40 -2.48 -12.58 -16.72
CA VAL A 40 -3.10 -11.66 -15.76
C VAL A 40 -4.47 -11.24 -16.29
N MET A 41 -5.50 -11.40 -15.47
CA MET A 41 -6.87 -10.97 -15.78
C MET A 41 -7.32 -9.94 -14.76
N SER A 42 -8.00 -8.88 -15.19
CA SER A 42 -8.54 -7.83 -14.33
C SER A 42 -10.04 -7.63 -14.57
N PHE A 43 -10.74 -7.17 -13.53
CA PHE A 43 -12.14 -6.77 -13.56
C PHE A 43 -12.45 -5.86 -12.36
N GLY A 44 -13.54 -5.10 -12.43
CA GLY A 44 -13.95 -4.11 -11.44
C GLY A 44 -14.09 -2.71 -12.05
N ASP A 45 -13.81 -1.71 -11.21
CA ASP A 45 -13.82 -0.28 -11.55
C ASP A 45 -12.60 0.10 -12.40
N GLY A 46 -12.84 0.71 -13.57
CA GLY A 46 -11.78 1.15 -14.48
C GLY A 46 -11.57 2.64 -14.56
N SER A 47 -12.23 3.45 -13.72
CA SER A 47 -12.22 4.92 -13.73
C SER A 47 -10.83 5.57 -13.56
N GLN A 48 -9.80 4.79 -13.23
CA GLN A 48 -8.41 5.22 -13.07
C GLN A 48 -7.42 4.36 -13.87
N GLY A 49 -7.89 3.52 -14.80
CA GLY A 49 -7.03 2.65 -15.60
C GLY A 49 -6.42 1.49 -14.84
N ALA A 50 -6.75 1.27 -13.56
CA ALA A 50 -6.18 0.20 -12.71
C ALA A 50 -6.43 -1.22 -13.24
N LEU A 51 -7.39 -1.37 -14.15
CA LEU A 51 -7.64 -2.63 -14.85
C LEU A 51 -6.59 -2.94 -15.91
N GLY A 52 -5.85 -1.96 -16.44
CA GLY A 52 -4.85 -2.21 -17.47
C GLY A 52 -5.48 -2.62 -18.82
N LEU A 53 -6.71 -2.18 -19.06
CA LEU A 53 -7.50 -2.52 -20.25
C LEU A 53 -7.66 -1.26 -21.11
N PRO A 54 -7.49 -1.36 -22.44
CA PRO A 54 -7.70 -0.22 -23.32
C PRO A 54 -9.18 0.16 -23.38
N ASP A 55 -9.47 1.43 -23.62
CA ASP A 55 -10.84 1.97 -23.68
C ASP A 55 -11.71 1.26 -24.74
N SER A 56 -11.08 0.71 -25.78
CA SER A 56 -11.74 -0.10 -26.81
C SER A 56 -12.35 -1.40 -26.28
N VAL A 57 -11.87 -1.90 -25.14
CA VAL A 57 -12.34 -3.13 -24.49
C VAL A 57 -13.38 -2.84 -23.42
N THR A 58 -13.24 -1.73 -22.69
CA THR A 58 -14.09 -1.41 -21.53
C THR A 58 -15.26 -0.48 -21.83
N GLY A 59 -15.25 0.21 -22.99
CA GLY A 59 -16.31 1.14 -23.37
C GLY A 59 -16.41 2.40 -22.50
N PRO A 60 -17.42 3.26 -22.72
CA PRO A 60 -17.60 4.50 -21.96
C PRO A 60 -17.93 4.20 -20.49
N GLY A 61 -17.03 4.57 -19.59
CA GLY A 61 -17.12 4.27 -18.15
C GLY A 61 -15.97 3.41 -17.63
N GLY A 62 -15.26 2.69 -18.51
CA GLY A 62 -13.99 2.04 -18.18
C GLY A 62 -14.07 0.74 -17.38
N ASP A 63 -15.23 0.36 -16.84
CA ASP A 63 -15.38 -0.84 -16.03
C ASP A 63 -15.29 -2.15 -16.82
N ALA A 64 -14.86 -3.22 -16.16
CA ALA A 64 -14.96 -4.58 -16.69
C ALA A 64 -15.63 -5.49 -15.65
N TYR A 65 -16.76 -6.12 -16.01
CA TYR A 65 -17.50 -6.97 -15.07
C TYR A 65 -17.14 -8.45 -15.16
N GLU A 66 -16.26 -8.80 -16.09
CA GLU A 66 -15.76 -10.17 -16.29
C GLU A 66 -14.23 -10.17 -16.32
N PRO A 67 -13.57 -11.23 -15.83
CA PRO A 67 -12.12 -11.35 -15.90
C PRO A 67 -11.61 -11.19 -17.34
N THR A 68 -10.94 -10.08 -17.60
CA THR A 68 -10.48 -9.69 -18.93
C THR A 68 -8.97 -9.62 -18.96
N ARG A 69 -8.34 -10.12 -20.02
CA ARG A 69 -6.89 -10.21 -20.13
C ARG A 69 -6.25 -8.82 -20.19
N VAL A 70 -5.32 -8.58 -19.27
CA VAL A 70 -4.43 -7.42 -19.31
C VAL A 70 -3.38 -7.64 -20.39
N LEU A 71 -3.33 -6.72 -21.36
CA LEU A 71 -2.34 -6.74 -22.44
C LEU A 71 -1.06 -5.98 -22.01
N GLY A 72 0.02 -6.11 -22.77
CA GLY A 72 1.28 -5.37 -22.49
C GLY A 72 2.17 -5.98 -21.40
N LEU A 73 1.67 -6.90 -20.58
CA LEU A 73 2.48 -7.63 -19.59
C LEU A 73 3.29 -8.79 -20.22
N PRO A 74 4.50 -9.08 -19.69
CA PRO A 74 5.24 -10.30 -20.00
C PRO A 74 4.43 -11.58 -19.77
N SER A 75 4.76 -12.66 -20.49
CA SER A 75 4.06 -13.95 -20.34
C SER A 75 4.47 -14.74 -19.10
N ASP A 76 5.45 -14.25 -18.35
CA ASP A 76 6.10 -14.90 -17.21
C ASP A 76 5.90 -14.13 -15.90
N ILE A 77 4.77 -13.41 -15.77
CA ILE A 77 4.35 -12.82 -14.50
C ILE A 77 4.24 -13.88 -13.41
N THR A 78 4.87 -13.63 -12.26
CA THR A 78 4.94 -14.52 -11.10
C THR A 78 4.09 -14.04 -9.93
N SER A 79 3.84 -12.73 -9.83
CA SER A 79 3.08 -12.14 -8.72
C SER A 79 2.36 -10.86 -9.15
N ILE A 80 1.31 -10.50 -8.42
CA ILE A 80 0.47 -9.32 -8.66
C ILE A 80 0.05 -8.67 -7.33
N SER A 81 -0.24 -7.36 -7.36
CA SER A 81 -0.78 -6.61 -6.23
C SER A 81 -1.76 -5.54 -6.71
N ALA A 82 -2.83 -5.30 -5.96
CA ALA A 82 -3.86 -4.32 -6.29
C ALA A 82 -3.99 -3.30 -5.16
N GLY A 83 -3.85 -2.01 -5.50
CA GLY A 83 -4.13 -0.89 -4.62
C GLY A 83 -5.53 -0.33 -4.87
N HIS A 84 -5.82 0.87 -4.35
CA HIS A 84 -7.13 1.49 -4.56
C HIS A 84 -7.42 1.78 -6.04
N TYR A 85 -6.42 2.35 -6.72
CA TYR A 85 -6.56 2.84 -8.09
C TYR A 85 -5.34 2.54 -8.97
N HIS A 86 -4.45 1.66 -8.52
CA HIS A 86 -3.28 1.22 -9.29
C HIS A 86 -3.01 -0.26 -9.03
N SER A 87 -2.25 -0.87 -9.93
CA SER A 87 -1.94 -2.29 -9.92
C SER A 87 -0.46 -2.49 -10.19
N LEU A 88 0.10 -3.55 -9.61
CA LEU A 88 1.49 -3.95 -9.75
C LEU A 88 1.58 -5.41 -10.21
N ALA A 89 2.61 -5.74 -10.98
CA ALA A 89 2.93 -7.12 -11.37
C ALA A 89 4.45 -7.33 -11.42
N ILE A 90 4.90 -8.54 -11.06
CA ILE A 90 6.32 -8.92 -11.08
C ILE A 90 6.52 -10.01 -12.13
N ASP A 91 7.51 -9.86 -13.01
CA ASP A 91 7.93 -10.90 -13.95
C ASP A 91 8.96 -11.87 -13.35
N SER A 92 9.27 -12.96 -14.05
CA SER A 92 10.18 -14.00 -13.54
C SER A 92 11.64 -13.56 -13.38
N ARG A 93 11.99 -12.37 -13.88
CA ARG A 93 13.32 -11.76 -13.78
C ARG A 93 13.39 -10.68 -12.71
N GLY A 94 12.33 -10.52 -11.91
CA GLY A 94 12.23 -9.49 -10.89
C GLY A 94 11.96 -8.09 -11.44
N GLY A 95 11.50 -7.98 -12.70
CA GLY A 95 11.00 -6.74 -13.25
C GLY A 95 9.63 -6.40 -12.68
N LEU A 96 9.48 -5.17 -12.19
CA LEU A 96 8.23 -4.66 -11.64
C LEU A 96 7.49 -3.82 -12.69
N TRP A 97 6.18 -4.04 -12.82
CA TRP A 97 5.28 -3.36 -13.75
C TRP A 97 4.19 -2.66 -12.96
N ALA A 98 3.78 -1.46 -13.40
CA ALA A 98 2.74 -0.67 -12.75
C ALA A 98 1.81 0.00 -13.78
N TRP A 99 0.53 0.10 -13.44
CA TRP A 99 -0.49 0.86 -14.18
C TRP A 99 -1.61 1.34 -13.27
N GLY A 100 -2.42 2.26 -13.77
CA GLY A 100 -3.53 2.91 -13.07
C GLY A 100 -3.27 4.39 -12.78
N ARG A 101 -3.79 4.89 -11.67
CA ARG A 101 -3.64 6.27 -11.21
C ARG A 101 -2.18 6.62 -10.92
N ASN A 102 -1.76 7.82 -11.31
CA ASN A 102 -0.41 8.33 -11.03
C ASN A 102 -0.38 9.75 -10.42
N GLN A 103 -1.52 10.27 -9.95
CA GLN A 103 -1.61 11.64 -9.41
C GLN A 103 -0.73 11.84 -8.16
N GLU A 104 -0.45 10.75 -7.45
CA GLU A 104 0.38 10.70 -6.25
C GLU A 104 1.69 9.93 -6.48
N PHE A 105 2.10 9.77 -7.74
CA PHE A 105 3.31 9.06 -8.16
C PHE A 105 3.30 7.55 -7.96
N GLN A 106 2.14 6.90 -7.84
CA GLN A 106 2.05 5.45 -7.56
C GLN A 106 2.73 4.56 -8.62
N LEU A 107 3.00 5.06 -9.82
CA LEU A 107 3.53 4.23 -10.90
C LEU A 107 5.05 4.19 -11.00
N GLY A 108 5.79 4.99 -10.21
CA GLY A 108 7.25 4.99 -10.20
C GLY A 108 7.85 5.32 -11.58
N ARG A 109 7.49 6.49 -12.11
CA ARG A 109 7.85 6.98 -13.47
C ARG A 109 8.82 8.14 -13.39
N ASP A 110 9.41 8.50 -14.51
CA ASP A 110 10.19 9.73 -14.67
C ASP A 110 9.45 10.93 -14.04
N PRO A 111 10.12 11.77 -13.23
CA PRO A 111 9.50 12.93 -12.59
C PRO A 111 8.92 13.99 -13.53
N LEU A 112 9.32 13.99 -14.80
CA LEU A 112 8.82 14.84 -15.86
C LEU A 112 7.67 14.18 -16.64
N ALA A 113 7.37 12.90 -16.41
CA ALA A 113 6.26 12.22 -17.04
C ALA A 113 4.91 12.80 -16.57
N PRO A 114 3.88 12.80 -17.43
CA PRO A 114 2.53 13.19 -17.04
C PRO A 114 2.02 12.37 -15.85
N ARG A 115 1.33 13.03 -14.91
CA ARG A 115 0.73 12.41 -13.72
C ARG A 115 -0.65 11.80 -13.99
N ASP A 116 -1.01 11.69 -15.26
CA ASP A 116 -2.27 11.13 -15.70
C ASP A 116 -2.38 9.65 -15.32
N SER A 117 -3.60 9.14 -15.33
CA SER A 117 -3.85 7.72 -15.15
C SER A 117 -3.49 6.96 -16.43
N TRP A 118 -2.84 5.81 -16.29
CA TRP A 118 -2.37 4.97 -17.39
C TRP A 118 -3.08 3.62 -17.36
N ASN A 119 -3.73 3.26 -18.47
CA ASN A 119 -4.37 1.95 -18.65
C ASN A 119 -3.44 0.92 -19.32
N ASP A 120 -2.16 1.24 -19.49
CA ASP A 120 -1.15 0.36 -20.09
C ASP A 120 -0.07 0.00 -19.05
N PRO A 121 0.15 -1.30 -18.74
CA PRO A 121 1.24 -1.76 -17.90
C PRO A 121 2.61 -1.40 -18.46
N LYS A 122 3.41 -0.71 -17.66
CA LYS A 122 4.80 -0.40 -18.01
C LYS A 122 5.73 -0.67 -16.85
N ARG A 123 7.01 -0.90 -17.14
CA ARG A 123 8.04 -1.18 -16.13
C ARG A 123 8.22 0.01 -15.18
N VAL A 124 8.32 -0.24 -13.87
CA VAL A 124 8.69 0.77 -12.87
C VAL A 124 10.15 1.16 -13.05
N GLU A 125 10.43 2.46 -13.06
CA GLU A 125 11.77 3.01 -13.24
C GLU A 125 12.53 3.06 -11.91
N GLY A 126 13.86 3.11 -11.96
CA GLY A 126 14.71 3.14 -10.76
C GLY A 126 14.91 1.78 -10.07
N LEU A 127 14.32 0.71 -10.61
CA LEU A 127 14.49 -0.68 -10.17
C LEU A 127 15.09 -1.58 -11.26
N ASP A 128 15.82 -1.02 -12.22
CA ASP A 128 16.44 -1.77 -13.34
C ASP A 128 17.50 -2.78 -12.89
N HIS A 129 18.13 -2.53 -11.74
CA HIS A 129 19.15 -3.41 -11.16
C HIS A 129 18.72 -4.05 -9.84
N VAL A 130 17.43 -4.01 -9.54
CA VAL A 130 16.86 -4.57 -8.32
C VAL A 130 16.07 -5.82 -8.68
N ASN A 131 16.41 -6.95 -8.07
CA ASN A 131 15.66 -8.19 -8.23
C ASN A 131 14.45 -8.20 -7.29
N VAL A 132 13.32 -7.67 -7.75
CA VAL A 132 12.08 -7.57 -6.96
C VAL A 132 11.45 -8.96 -6.78
N CYS A 133 11.19 -9.33 -5.53
CA CYS A 133 10.59 -10.61 -5.15
C CYS A 133 9.14 -10.49 -4.67
N ALA A 134 8.76 -9.33 -4.13
CA ALA A 134 7.38 -9.05 -3.73
C ALA A 134 7.02 -7.58 -3.96
N ALA A 135 5.74 -7.30 -4.20
CA ALA A 135 5.23 -5.96 -4.43
C ALA A 135 3.88 -5.77 -3.73
N PHE A 136 3.65 -4.56 -3.24
CA PHE A 136 2.50 -4.21 -2.41
C PHE A 136 1.96 -2.86 -2.85
N ALA A 137 0.71 -2.85 -3.29
CA ALA A 137 -0.03 -1.65 -3.62
C ALA A 137 -1.10 -1.41 -2.55
N SER A 138 -1.15 -0.22 -1.96
CA SER A 138 -2.19 0.14 -0.98
C SER A 138 -2.43 1.64 -1.00
N GLY A 139 -3.71 2.05 -1.04
CA GLY A 139 -4.07 3.46 -1.18
C GLY A 139 -3.34 4.13 -2.37
N VAL A 140 -2.49 5.09 -2.03
CA VAL A 140 -1.65 5.87 -2.95
C VAL A 140 -0.14 5.57 -2.78
N ILE A 141 0.20 4.48 -2.10
CA ILE A 141 1.56 4.02 -1.84
C ILE A 141 1.79 2.71 -2.59
N SER A 142 3.00 2.58 -3.10
CA SER A 142 3.51 1.34 -3.66
C SER A 142 4.80 0.97 -2.95
N ALA A 143 5.02 -0.32 -2.78
CA ALA A 143 6.23 -0.85 -2.20
C ALA A 143 6.69 -2.12 -2.92
N ALA A 144 7.99 -2.39 -2.82
CA ALA A 144 8.62 -3.60 -3.32
C ALA A 144 9.63 -4.12 -2.28
N ILE A 145 9.79 -5.43 -2.26
CA ILE A 145 10.84 -6.11 -1.50
C ILE A 145 11.75 -6.80 -2.49
N ASP A 146 13.05 -6.55 -2.39
CA ASP A 146 14.06 -7.22 -3.22
C ASP A 146 14.54 -8.55 -2.62
N SER A 147 15.38 -9.27 -3.37
CA SER A 147 15.91 -10.58 -2.94
C SER A 147 16.79 -10.54 -1.68
N ASN A 148 17.25 -9.36 -1.26
CA ASN A 148 17.99 -9.19 -0.02
C ASN A 148 17.07 -8.85 1.17
N GLY A 149 15.77 -8.70 0.93
CA GLY A 149 14.79 -8.25 1.93
C GLY A 149 14.77 -6.74 2.13
N SER A 150 15.40 -5.95 1.25
CA SER A 150 15.32 -4.49 1.33
C SER A 150 13.97 -3.99 0.83
N VAL A 151 13.40 -3.01 1.53
CA VAL A 151 12.12 -2.39 1.19
C VAL A 151 12.35 -1.12 0.38
N TRP A 152 11.64 -1.02 -0.74
CA TRP A 152 11.58 0.14 -1.60
C TRP A 152 10.16 0.70 -1.59
N VAL A 153 10.00 2.01 -1.48
CA VAL A 153 8.69 2.67 -1.43
C VAL A 153 8.61 3.85 -2.39
N TRP A 154 7.43 4.11 -2.91
CA TRP A 154 7.12 5.33 -3.67
C TRP A 154 5.64 5.69 -3.58
N GLY A 155 5.34 6.91 -4.00
CA GLY A 155 4.02 7.52 -3.87
C GLY A 155 4.01 8.71 -2.91
N LYS A 156 2.86 8.98 -2.30
CA LYS A 156 2.66 10.13 -1.40
C LYS A 156 2.01 9.74 -0.07
N SER A 157 2.56 10.21 1.03
CA SER A 157 1.96 10.07 2.36
C SER A 157 2.33 11.24 3.26
N LYS A 158 1.32 11.97 3.74
CA LYS A 158 1.47 12.95 4.83
C LYS A 158 1.52 12.33 6.23
N ARG A 159 1.20 11.03 6.34
CA ARG A 159 1.05 10.28 7.59
C ARG A 159 2.24 9.36 7.88
N GLY A 160 3.40 9.63 7.28
CA GLY A 160 4.64 8.88 7.55
C GLY A 160 4.72 7.48 6.93
N GLN A 161 3.71 6.97 6.22
CA GLN A 161 3.68 5.60 5.67
C GLN A 161 4.87 5.24 4.77
N LEU A 162 5.58 6.22 4.20
CA LEU A 162 6.81 5.96 3.43
C LEU A 162 7.96 5.44 4.33
N GLY A 163 7.97 5.77 5.62
CA GLY A 163 9.03 5.31 6.54
C GLY A 163 10.41 5.90 6.24
N LEU A 164 10.47 6.98 5.45
CA LEU A 164 11.71 7.59 4.94
C LEU A 164 12.26 8.70 5.85
N GLY A 165 11.63 8.95 7.01
CA GLY A 165 12.00 10.02 7.92
C GLY A 165 11.08 11.25 7.83
N LYS A 166 11.21 12.13 8.83
CA LYS A 166 10.38 13.32 9.02
C LYS A 166 10.54 14.30 7.86
N GLY A 167 9.43 14.82 7.35
CA GLY A 167 9.41 15.79 6.25
C GLY A 167 9.46 15.20 4.84
N ILE A 168 9.70 13.89 4.68
CA ILE A 168 9.63 13.20 3.39
C ILE A 168 8.21 12.68 3.19
N ILE A 169 7.39 13.45 2.48
CA ILE A 169 5.96 13.16 2.28
C ILE A 169 5.64 12.58 0.91
N GLU A 170 6.58 12.60 -0.04
CA GLU A 170 6.42 12.02 -1.36
C GLU A 170 7.76 11.59 -1.95
N THR A 171 7.73 10.58 -2.79
CA THR A 171 8.89 10.17 -3.59
C THR A 171 8.39 9.58 -4.91
N VAL A 172 8.93 10.13 -6.00
CA VAL A 172 8.42 9.85 -7.34
C VAL A 172 8.92 8.51 -7.87
N LEU A 173 10.19 8.23 -7.61
CA LEU A 173 10.84 6.97 -7.94
C LEU A 173 10.99 6.11 -6.67
N PRO A 174 11.06 4.79 -6.82
CA PRO A 174 11.32 3.88 -5.70
C PRO A 174 12.54 4.31 -4.89
N ARG A 175 12.34 4.53 -3.59
CA ARG A 175 13.41 4.86 -2.64
C ARG A 175 13.51 3.79 -1.57
N ARG A 176 14.74 3.36 -1.28
CA ARG A 176 15.01 2.38 -0.23
C ARG A 176 14.73 2.96 1.15
N VAL A 177 14.08 2.18 2.00
CA VAL A 177 13.81 2.52 3.41
C VAL A 177 15.02 2.14 4.25
N GLU A 178 15.98 3.05 4.37
CA GLU A 178 17.28 2.79 5.03
C GLU A 178 17.15 2.40 6.51
N ALA A 179 16.09 2.86 7.19
CA ALA A 179 15.77 2.44 8.55
C ALA A 179 15.54 0.93 8.70
N LEU A 180 15.32 0.20 7.60
CA LEU A 180 15.17 -1.26 7.56
C LEU A 180 16.42 -2.00 7.04
N ALA A 181 17.53 -1.32 6.74
CA ALA A 181 18.68 -1.91 6.03
C ALA A 181 19.40 -3.06 6.78
N GLY A 182 19.12 -3.26 8.06
CA GLY A 182 19.63 -4.38 8.88
C GLY A 182 18.65 -5.54 9.08
N GLU A 183 17.42 -5.41 8.58
CA GLU A 183 16.36 -6.40 8.75
C GLU A 183 16.05 -7.06 7.41
N LYS A 184 15.83 -8.38 7.40
CA LYS A 184 15.41 -9.08 6.19
C LYS A 184 13.89 -9.11 6.13
N ILE A 185 13.29 -8.15 5.42
CA ILE A 185 11.84 -8.02 5.33
C ILE A 185 11.27 -9.07 4.36
N VAL A 186 10.18 -9.72 4.77
CA VAL A 186 9.48 -10.73 3.95
C VAL A 186 8.06 -10.30 3.57
N LYS A 187 7.46 -9.38 4.34
CA LYS A 187 6.15 -8.81 4.04
C LYS A 187 6.06 -7.38 4.55
N VAL A 188 5.35 -6.54 3.80
CA VAL A 188 4.87 -5.24 4.28
C VAL A 188 3.35 -5.15 4.12
N SER A 189 2.72 -4.35 4.97
CA SER A 189 1.30 -4.03 4.85
C SER A 189 1.08 -2.56 5.17
N PHE A 190 0.19 -1.91 4.44
CA PHE A 190 -0.07 -0.48 4.55
C PHE A 190 -1.56 -0.28 4.77
N GLY A 191 -1.91 0.37 5.87
CA GLY A 191 -3.26 0.86 6.11
C GLY A 191 -3.49 2.23 5.50
N TRP A 192 -4.48 2.97 5.99
CA TRP A 192 -4.75 4.32 5.49
C TRP A 192 -3.70 5.37 5.91
N GLY A 193 -3.05 5.12 7.04
CA GLY A 193 -2.11 6.08 7.65
C GLY A 193 -0.90 5.44 8.30
N HIS A 194 -0.81 4.11 8.34
CA HIS A 194 0.26 3.38 9.02
C HIS A 194 0.75 2.23 8.15
N ALA A 195 1.89 1.68 8.51
CA ALA A 195 2.48 0.54 7.84
C ALA A 195 3.12 -0.40 8.85
N LEU A 196 3.18 -1.67 8.47
CA LEU A 196 3.83 -2.75 9.20
C LEU A 196 4.83 -3.45 8.27
N ALA A 197 5.94 -3.90 8.84
CA ALA A 197 6.90 -4.79 8.19
C ALA A 197 7.16 -6.03 9.06
N GLN A 198 7.15 -7.18 8.41
CA GLN A 198 7.47 -8.46 9.01
C GLN A 198 8.84 -8.90 8.52
N THR A 199 9.72 -9.23 9.46
CA THR A 199 11.06 -9.76 9.16
C THR A 199 11.03 -11.29 9.03
N GLU A 200 12.05 -11.86 8.37
CA GLU A 200 12.21 -13.31 8.23
C GLU A 200 12.36 -14.02 9.58
N ASP A 201 12.99 -13.37 10.56
CA ASP A 201 13.15 -13.86 11.93
C ASP A 201 11.92 -13.60 12.83
N GLY A 202 10.83 -13.09 12.26
CA GLY A 202 9.52 -13.01 12.91
C GLY A 202 9.30 -11.78 13.79
N LYS A 203 10.10 -10.73 13.66
CA LYS A 203 9.84 -9.43 14.29
C LYS A 203 8.74 -8.67 13.56
N LEU A 204 8.06 -7.78 14.30
CA LEU A 204 7.16 -6.78 13.75
C LEU A 204 7.77 -5.39 13.91
N LEU A 205 7.87 -4.65 12.80
CA LEU A 205 8.14 -3.22 12.82
C LEU A 205 6.90 -2.45 12.35
N GLY A 206 6.67 -1.27 12.90
CA GLY A 206 5.55 -0.42 12.53
C GLY A 206 5.91 1.07 12.53
N TRP A 207 5.22 1.83 11.68
CA TRP A 207 5.39 3.27 11.53
C TRP A 207 4.18 3.94 10.88
N GLY A 208 4.21 5.26 10.83
CA GLY A 208 3.16 6.14 10.34
C GLY A 208 2.31 6.72 11.45
N TYR A 209 1.07 7.08 11.12
CA TYR A 209 0.09 7.62 12.04
C TYR A 209 -0.26 6.58 13.12
N SER A 210 -0.02 6.92 14.39
CA SER A 210 -0.09 5.97 15.50
C SER A 210 -1.29 6.14 16.42
N ALA A 211 -2.18 7.11 16.14
CA ALA A 211 -3.40 7.29 16.92
C ALA A 211 -4.25 6.00 16.96
N ASP A 212 -5.04 5.87 18.01
CA ASP A 212 -5.91 4.70 18.28
C ASP A 212 -5.12 3.39 18.49
N GLY A 213 -3.81 3.47 18.72
CA GLY A 213 -2.97 2.30 19.03
C GLY A 213 -2.76 1.36 17.83
N ARG A 214 -3.03 1.80 16.60
CA ARG A 214 -3.03 0.95 15.39
C ARG A 214 -1.69 0.28 15.05
N ILE A 215 -0.59 0.75 15.63
CA ILE A 215 0.76 0.20 15.46
C ILE A 215 1.18 -0.64 16.68
N GLY A 216 0.60 -0.40 17.85
CA GLY A 216 1.14 -0.84 19.14
C GLY A 216 2.17 0.14 19.72
N ASN A 217 2.79 -0.24 20.83
CA ASN A 217 3.85 0.49 21.49
C ASN A 217 5.20 0.23 20.79
N VAL A 218 5.89 1.30 20.43
CA VAL A 218 7.17 1.25 19.73
C VAL A 218 8.28 1.99 20.47
N GLY A 219 8.15 2.07 21.80
CA GLY A 219 9.00 2.86 22.69
C GLY A 219 8.68 4.35 22.68
N GLU A 220 9.31 5.12 23.55
CA GLU A 220 9.11 6.57 23.61
C GLU A 220 9.50 7.24 22.29
N ALA A 221 8.57 8.03 21.75
CA ALA A 221 8.85 8.89 20.61
C ALA A 221 9.92 9.91 21.04
N LEU A 222 11.13 9.78 20.51
CA LEU A 222 12.23 10.72 20.76
C LEU A 222 11.97 12.17 20.29
N GLU A 223 10.76 12.50 19.85
CA GLU A 223 10.33 13.87 19.60
C GLU A 223 8.85 14.08 19.95
N ALA A 224 8.48 13.91 21.22
CA ALA A 224 7.44 14.79 21.76
C ALA A 224 8.01 16.22 21.72
N SER A 225 7.43 17.10 20.92
CA SER A 225 7.79 18.52 20.89
C SER A 225 7.80 19.06 22.34
N PRO A 226 8.85 19.78 22.81
CA PRO A 226 8.93 20.29 24.18
C PRO A 226 8.01 21.51 24.42
N LEU A 227 6.73 21.45 24.04
CA LEU A 227 5.77 22.55 24.22
C LEU A 227 4.66 22.28 25.23
N ASP A 228 4.64 21.12 25.90
CA ASP A 228 3.75 20.85 27.05
C ASP A 228 4.26 21.44 28.37
N SER A 229 4.89 22.62 28.31
CA SER A 229 5.18 23.41 29.49
C SER A 229 5.09 24.90 29.15
N ASN A 230 3.88 25.37 28.82
CA ASN A 230 3.38 26.71 29.18
C ASN A 230 2.00 26.97 28.56
N ALA A 231 0.95 26.46 29.20
CA ALA A 231 -0.42 26.96 29.00
C ALA A 231 -1.10 27.19 30.36
N ASN A 232 -0.45 27.99 31.21
CA ASN A 232 -1.13 28.74 32.27
C ASN A 232 -1.32 30.18 31.78
N ILE A 233 -2.28 30.39 30.88
CA ILE A 233 -2.80 31.74 30.57
C ILE A 233 -4.32 31.68 30.52
N SER A 234 -4.91 32.04 31.67
CA SER A 234 -6.09 32.89 31.80
C SER A 234 -7.20 32.71 30.75
N MET A 235 -8.19 31.88 31.08
CA MET A 235 -9.53 32.05 30.53
C MET A 235 -10.09 33.39 30.99
N ASN A 236 -10.14 34.37 30.09
CA ASN A 236 -11.07 35.48 30.25
C ASN A 236 -11.61 35.93 28.88
N ASP A 237 -12.94 35.97 28.83
CA ASP A 237 -13.82 36.68 27.90
C ASP A 237 -13.59 36.58 26.39
N LYS A 238 -14.56 35.95 25.71
CA LYS A 238 -15.33 36.63 24.66
C LYS A 238 -16.65 35.89 24.38
N ARG A 239 -17.74 36.52 24.83
CA ARG A 239 -19.07 36.39 24.22
C ARG A 239 -18.98 36.78 22.74
N PHE A 240 -19.50 36.00 21.81
CA PHE A 240 -20.22 36.53 20.65
C PHE A 240 -21.18 35.48 20.07
N SER A 241 -22.31 36.01 19.61
CA SER A 241 -23.50 35.39 19.03
C SER A 241 -23.31 34.99 17.56
N GLY A 242 -23.81 33.83 17.14
CA GLY A 242 -23.90 33.45 15.74
C GLY A 242 -24.63 32.11 15.53
N SER A 243 -25.40 32.00 14.45
CA SER A 243 -26.25 30.86 14.09
C SER A 243 -25.45 29.59 13.77
N GLY A 244 -26.11 28.43 13.63
CA GLY A 244 -25.54 27.08 13.41
C GLY A 244 -24.56 26.84 12.24
N LEU A 245 -24.05 27.88 11.59
CA LEU A 245 -22.82 27.90 10.79
C LEU A 245 -21.56 27.80 11.67
N ASP A 246 -21.62 28.26 12.92
CA ASP A 246 -20.47 28.32 13.84
C ASP A 246 -19.97 26.93 14.27
N ALA A 247 -20.87 25.94 14.41
CA ALA A 247 -20.47 24.59 14.84
C ALA A 247 -19.66 23.84 13.77
N ALA A 248 -19.99 24.03 12.48
CA ALA A 248 -19.24 23.43 11.39
C ALA A 248 -17.86 24.08 11.25
N GLU A 249 -17.77 25.40 11.41
CA GLU A 249 -16.50 26.12 11.38
C GLU A 249 -15.61 25.77 12.59
N LEU A 250 -16.18 25.67 13.79
CA LEU A 250 -15.49 25.17 14.99
C LEU A 250 -14.99 23.73 14.80
N MET A 251 -15.81 22.83 14.26
CA MET A 251 -15.39 21.45 13.97
C MET A 251 -14.26 21.39 12.93
N VAL A 252 -14.28 22.27 11.92
CA VAL A 252 -13.19 22.39 10.94
C VAL A 252 -11.92 22.91 11.60
N LEU A 253 -12.01 23.95 12.43
CA LEU A 253 -10.87 24.51 13.17
C LEU A 253 -10.27 23.48 14.14
N GLU A 254 -11.11 22.78 14.92
CA GLU A 254 -10.69 21.68 15.80
C GLU A 254 -10.05 20.54 15.00
N GLY A 255 -10.58 20.21 13.82
CA GLY A 255 -9.99 19.22 12.92
C GLY A 255 -8.62 19.65 12.41
N MET A 256 -8.47 20.92 12.02
CA MET A 256 -7.20 21.50 11.58
C MET A 256 -6.17 21.57 12.70
N GLU A 257 -6.57 21.84 13.95
CA GLU A 257 -5.66 21.79 15.09
C GLU A 257 -5.22 20.36 15.43
N LYS A 258 -6.14 19.39 15.38
CA LYS A 258 -5.79 17.96 15.54
C LYS A 258 -4.86 17.46 14.43
N GLU A 259 -4.94 18.02 13.22
CA GLU A 259 -3.99 17.69 12.15
C GLU A 259 -2.57 18.21 12.43
N LYS A 260 -2.41 19.31 13.18
CA LYS A 260 -1.08 19.84 13.54
C LYS A 260 -0.34 18.94 14.53
N ASP A 261 -1.07 18.17 15.34
CA ASP A 261 -0.55 17.35 16.43
C ASP A 261 -0.77 15.85 16.20
N MET A 262 -0.84 15.43 14.93
CA MET A 262 -0.97 14.01 14.61
C MET A 262 0.26 13.24 15.11
N PRO A 263 0.09 12.22 15.98
CA PRO A 263 1.20 11.40 16.40
C PRO A 263 1.65 10.54 15.22
N ILE A 264 2.85 10.84 14.69
CA ILE A 264 3.43 10.15 13.53
C ILE A 264 4.80 9.60 13.93
N ILE A 265 4.94 8.29 13.76
CA ILE A 265 6.23 7.60 13.79
C ILE A 265 6.79 7.65 12.37
N TRP A 266 7.81 8.47 12.12
CA TRP A 266 8.27 8.75 10.75
C TRP A 266 9.16 7.66 10.14
N GLU A 267 9.67 6.75 10.97
CA GLU A 267 10.58 5.68 10.58
C GLU A 267 10.16 4.37 11.25
N PRO A 268 10.32 3.22 10.58
CA PRO A 268 10.06 1.89 11.14
C PRO A 268 10.69 1.69 12.53
N ARG A 269 9.88 1.22 13.48
CA ARG A 269 10.32 0.86 14.83
C ARG A 269 9.77 -0.49 15.24
N LEU A 270 10.51 -1.21 16.08
CA LEU A 270 10.07 -2.48 16.64
C LEU A 270 8.80 -2.27 17.48
N VAL A 271 7.80 -3.14 17.29
CA VAL A 271 6.61 -3.19 18.15
C VAL A 271 6.94 -4.05 19.37
N GLU A 272 7.09 -3.40 20.53
CA GLU A 272 7.66 -3.98 21.75
C GLU A 272 6.81 -5.12 22.32
N GLU A 273 5.48 -5.04 22.20
CA GLU A 273 4.58 -6.05 22.77
C GLU A 273 4.69 -7.41 22.09
N LEU A 274 5.27 -7.48 20.90
CA LEU A 274 5.51 -8.71 20.15
C LEU A 274 6.97 -9.15 20.16
N GLN A 275 7.82 -8.52 20.96
CA GLN A 275 9.19 -8.97 21.12
C GLN A 275 9.23 -10.39 21.71
N GLY A 276 9.94 -11.30 21.03
CA GLY A 276 10.03 -12.71 21.41
C GLY A 276 8.82 -13.56 20.99
N VAL A 277 7.85 -12.99 20.27
CA VAL A 277 6.75 -13.71 19.63
C VAL A 277 7.05 -13.82 18.13
N GLU A 278 6.94 -15.01 17.56
CA GLU A 278 7.18 -15.20 16.13
C GLU A 278 5.97 -14.73 15.31
N VAL A 279 6.11 -13.60 14.63
CA VAL A 279 5.10 -13.10 13.67
C VAL A 279 5.18 -13.88 12.36
N ARG A 280 4.03 -14.39 11.92
CA ARG A 280 3.86 -15.22 10.72
C ARG A 280 3.13 -14.53 9.60
N ASP A 281 2.24 -13.58 9.90
CA ASP A 281 1.59 -12.78 8.88
C ASP A 281 1.10 -11.43 9.43
N ILE A 282 0.96 -10.44 8.55
CA ILE A 282 0.50 -9.08 8.86
C ILE A 282 -0.54 -8.59 7.85
N ALA A 283 -1.50 -7.80 8.32
CA ALA A 283 -2.45 -7.08 7.47
C ALA A 283 -2.90 -5.77 8.13
N CYS A 284 -2.89 -4.68 7.37
CA CYS A 284 -3.42 -3.39 7.80
C CYS A 284 -4.76 -3.12 7.12
N GLY A 285 -5.76 -2.74 7.92
CA GLY A 285 -7.01 -2.16 7.46
C GLY A 285 -6.94 -0.64 7.36
N LEU A 286 -8.11 0.00 7.28
CA LEU A 286 -8.20 1.47 7.28
C LEU A 286 -7.56 2.06 8.55
N ASP A 287 -7.92 1.52 9.70
CA ASP A 287 -7.64 2.06 11.03
C ASP A 287 -7.13 1.03 12.04
N HIS A 288 -6.98 -0.23 11.64
CA HIS A 288 -6.57 -1.33 12.51
C HIS A 288 -5.49 -2.21 11.86
N SER A 289 -4.83 -3.02 12.68
CA SER A 289 -3.81 -3.99 12.29
C SER A 289 -4.20 -5.40 12.76
N LEU A 290 -3.93 -6.39 11.93
CA LEU A 290 -4.01 -7.81 12.27
C LEU A 290 -2.61 -8.41 12.17
N VAL A 291 -2.25 -9.18 13.21
CA VAL A 291 -0.97 -9.88 13.29
C VAL A 291 -1.24 -11.34 13.65
N LEU A 292 -0.78 -12.25 12.79
CA LEU A 292 -0.81 -13.67 13.05
C LEU A 292 0.50 -14.09 13.71
N CYS A 293 0.41 -14.62 14.93
CA CYS A 293 1.57 -15.03 15.73
C CYS A 293 1.60 -16.54 15.94
N ARG A 294 2.80 -17.10 16.05
CA ARG A 294 3.02 -18.48 16.53
C ARG A 294 3.68 -18.43 17.91
N LYS A 295 3.12 -19.17 18.86
CA LYS A 295 3.74 -19.39 20.19
C LYS A 295 4.59 -20.66 20.13
N LEU A 296 5.83 -20.59 20.61
CA LEU A 296 6.60 -21.78 20.92
C LEU A 296 5.91 -22.49 22.10
N GLN A 297 5.31 -23.64 21.86
CA GLN A 297 4.94 -24.56 22.93
C GLN A 297 6.19 -25.40 23.24
N PHE A 298 6.75 -25.22 24.43
CA PHE A 298 7.65 -26.22 24.99
C PHE A 298 6.78 -27.42 25.39
N VAL A 299 7.06 -28.58 24.79
CA VAL A 299 6.45 -29.87 25.15
C VAL A 299 7.10 -30.40 26.41
#